data_AF-A0A7S8EBJ9-F1
#
_entry.id   AF-A0A7S8EBJ9-F1
#
_cell.length_a   1.000
_cell.length_b   1.000
_cell.length_c   1.000
_cell.angle_alpha   90.00
_cell.angle_beta   90.00
_cell.angle_gamma   90.00
#
_symmetry.space_group_name_H-M   'P 1'
#
loop_
_entity.id
_entity.type
_entity.pdbx_description
1 polymer ?
#
loop_
_entity_poly.entity_id
_entity_poly.type
_entity_poly.pdbx_seq_one_letter_code
_entity_poly.pdbx_strand_id
1 'polypeptide(L)' 'MKEVRNRLWELIKEKELAENRRLTYATIAAEAGVTERLVWRWVKKSVTRYDSETIKAFCDYFNCTPGDLIVYEPVQAEPS' A
#
# COMPACT_ATOMS: atom_id res chain seq x y z
N MET A 1 -4.12 19.89 -9.75
CA MET A 1 -3.11 19.76 -8.67
C MET A 1 -2.51 18.35 -8.75
N LYS A 2 -1.25 18.13 -8.37
CA LYS A 2 -0.67 16.77 -8.25
C LYS A 2 -0.48 16.45 -6.78
N GLU A 3 -0.70 15.20 -6.39
CA GLU A 3 -0.53 14.74 -5.01
C GLU A 3 0.27 13.43 -4.94
N VAL A 4 0.84 13.16 -3.78
CA VAL A 4 1.46 11.86 -3.49
C VAL A 4 0.35 10.92 -3.06
N ARG A 5 0.14 9.84 -3.82
CA ARG A 5 -0.82 8.79 -3.52
C ARG A 5 -0.10 7.48 -3.26
N ASN A 6 -0.49 6.79 -2.20
CA ASN A 6 -0.09 5.40 -1.99
C ASN A 6 -1.11 4.45 -2.62
N ARG A 7 -0.62 3.36 -3.21
CA ARG A 7 -1.39 2.33 -3.92
C ARG A 7 -1.50 1.02 -3.14
N LEU A 8 -1.25 1.05 -1.82
CA LEU A 8 -1.21 -0.19 -1.01
C LEU A 8 -2.51 -1.00 -1.11
N TRP A 9 -3.66 -0.33 -1.13
CA TRP A 9 -4.96 -1.00 -1.29
C TRP A 9 -5.10 -1.74 -2.63
N GLU A 10 -4.55 -1.20 -3.71
CA GLU A 10 -4.57 -1.81 -5.04
C GLU A 10 -3.68 -3.05 -5.04
N LEU A 11 -2.46 -2.95 -4.50
CA LEU A 11 -1.53 -4.07 -4.37
C LEU A 11 -2.09 -5.22 -3.51
N ILE A 12 -2.83 -4.90 -2.43
CA ILE A 12 -3.51 -5.92 -1.62
C ILE A 12 -4.52 -6.70 -2.48
N LYS A 13 -5.36 -6.01 -3.25
CA LYS A 13 -6.36 -6.66 -4.12
C LYS A 13 -5.72 -7.51 -5.22
N GLU A 14 -4.66 -7.01 -5.84
CA GLU A 14 -3.91 -7.74 -6.86
C GLU A 14 -3.35 -9.05 -6.29
N LYS A 15 -2.78 -9.00 -5.07
CA LYS A 15 -2.26 -10.18 -4.38
C LYS A 15 -3.37 -11.14 -3.93
N GLU A 16 -4.47 -10.64 -3.38
CA GLU A 16 -5.64 -11.46 -3.03
C GLU A 16 -6.18 -12.25 -4.24
N LEU A 17 -6.22 -11.58 -5.40
CA LEU A 17 -6.64 -12.19 -6.66
C LEU A 17 -5.63 -13.24 -7.15
N ALA A 18 -4.34 -12.93 -7.09
CA ALA A 18 -3.27 -13.84 -7.51
C ALA A 18 -3.19 -15.10 -6.62
N GLU A 19 -3.42 -14.95 -5.32
CA GLU A 19 -3.33 -16.04 -4.34
C GLU A 19 -4.66 -16.74 -4.07
N ASN A 20 -5.76 -16.24 -4.65
CA ASN A 20 -7.12 -16.73 -4.45
C ASN A 20 -7.50 -16.88 -2.95
N ARG A 21 -7.06 -15.93 -2.11
CA ARG A 21 -7.39 -15.87 -0.68
C ARG A 21 -7.59 -14.43 -0.24
N ARG A 22 -8.32 -14.23 0.86
CA ARG A 22 -8.41 -12.91 1.49
C ARG A 22 -7.23 -12.63 2.41
N LEU A 23 -6.73 -11.41 2.35
CA LEU A 23 -5.64 -10.90 3.17
C LEU A 23 -6.20 -9.94 4.21
N THR A 24 -6.15 -10.35 5.48
CA THR A 24 -6.48 -9.44 6.58
C THR A 24 -5.31 -8.50 6.87
N TYR A 25 -5.55 -7.37 7.55
CA TYR A 25 -4.46 -6.49 7.96
C TYR A 25 -3.46 -7.20 8.90
N ALA A 26 -3.94 -8.10 9.76
CA ALA A 26 -3.12 -8.97 10.60
C ALA A 26 -2.22 -9.88 9.77
N THR A 27 -2.78 -10.53 8.74
CA THR A 27 -2.03 -11.37 7.80
C THR A 27 -0.92 -10.59 7.09
N ILE A 28 -1.27 -9.43 6.52
CA ILE A 28 -0.30 -8.58 5.81
C ILE A 28 0.79 -8.10 6.76
N ALA A 29 0.42 -7.69 7.98
CA ALA A 29 1.37 -7.23 8.99
C ALA A 29 2.37 -8.34 9.36
N ALA A 30 1.87 -9.55 9.62
CA ALA A 30 2.70 -10.70 9.96
C ALA A 30 3.62 -11.12 8.80
N GLU A 31 3.09 -11.21 7.58
CA GLU A 31 3.85 -11.67 6.41
C GLU A 31 4.84 -10.61 5.89
N ALA A 32 4.50 -9.33 5.96
CA ALA A 32 5.38 -8.23 5.55
C ALA A 32 6.35 -7.76 6.66
N GLY A 33 6.23 -8.29 7.89
CA GLY A 33 7.08 -7.91 9.01
C GLY A 33 6.85 -6.48 9.53
N VAL A 34 5.60 -6.00 9.45
CA VAL A 34 5.19 -4.66 9.91
C VAL A 34 4.09 -4.74 10.96
N THR A 35 3.68 -3.60 11.53
CA THR A 35 2.56 -3.56 12.48
C THR A 35 1.21 -3.42 11.76
N GLU A 36 0.15 -4.02 12.30
CA GLU A 36 -1.22 -3.86 11.76
C GLU A 36 -1.66 -2.39 11.68
N ARG A 37 -1.27 -1.59 12.69
CA ARG A 37 -1.54 -0.16 12.72
C ARG A 37 -0.84 0.60 11.59
N LEU A 38 0.30 0.12 11.11
CA LEU A 38 0.97 0.68 9.94
C LEU A 38 0.19 0.36 8.68
N VAL A 39 -0.16 -0.91 8.46
CA VAL A 39 -0.96 -1.36 7.31
C VAL A 39 -2.27 -0.56 7.22
N TRP A 40 -3.01 -0.46 8.34
CA TRP A 40 -4.26 0.29 8.40
C TRP A 40 -4.09 1.77 8.02
N ARG A 41 -3.04 2.44 8.53
CA ARG A 41 -2.76 3.85 8.22
C ARG A 41 -2.48 4.07 6.74
N TRP A 42 -1.69 3.19 6.15
CA TRP A 42 -1.36 3.24 4.72
C TRP A 42 -2.61 3.03 3.85
N VAL A 43 -3.41 2.00 4.15
CA VAL A 43 -4.68 1.73 3.44
C VAL A 43 -5.66 2.90 3.56
N LYS A 44 -5.74 3.54 4.74
CA LYS A 44 -6.60 4.72 4.98
C LYS A 44 -6.07 6.02 4.37
N LYS A 45 -4.96 5.99 3.60
CA LYS A 45 -4.32 7.17 2.99
C LYS A 45 -4.01 8.31 3.97
N SER A 46 -3.81 7.99 5.24
CA SER A 46 -3.53 8.98 6.31
C SER A 46 -2.04 9.17 6.59
N VAL A 47 -1.19 8.60 5.74
CA VAL A 47 0.26 8.65 5.90
C VAL A 47 0.82 9.88 5.23
N THR A 48 1.47 10.73 6.01
CA THR A 48 2.17 11.94 5.54
C THR A 48 3.68 11.77 5.48
N ARG A 49 4.21 10.69 6.07
CA ARG A 49 5.64 10.38 6.13
C ARG A 49 5.88 8.95 5.67
N TYR A 50 6.76 8.81 4.69
CA TYR A 50 7.22 7.53 4.17
C TYR A 50 8.67 7.32 4.59
N ASP A 51 8.97 6.18 5.19
CA ASP A 51 10.33 5.76 5.53
C ASP A 51 10.77 4.59 4.65
N SER A 52 12.09 4.47 4.46
CA SER A 52 12.69 3.48 3.59
C SER A 52 12.44 2.04 4.05
N GLU A 53 12.38 1.80 5.36
CA GLU A 53 12.18 0.47 5.92
C GLU A 53 10.77 -0.05 5.61
N THR A 54 9.76 0.79 5.77
CA THR A 54 8.37 0.46 5.45
C THR A 54 8.16 0.26 3.95
N ILE A 55 8.74 1.13 3.12
CA ILE A 55 8.67 0.98 1.66
C ILE A 55 9.30 -0.36 1.27
N LYS A 56 10.50 -0.66 1.78
CA LYS A 56 11.19 -1.92 1.52
C LYS A 56 10.34 -3.12 1.93
N ALA A 57 9.79 -3.13 3.15
CA ALA A 57 8.97 -4.23 3.65
C ALA A 57 7.76 -4.52 2.75
N PHE A 58 7.07 -3.47 2.29
CA PHE A 58 5.95 -3.66 1.37
C PHE A 58 6.41 -4.06 -0.03
N CYS A 59 7.46 -3.46 -0.57
CA CYS A 59 8.01 -3.83 -1.87
C CYS A 59 8.46 -5.30 -1.91
N ASP A 60 9.14 -5.77 -0.86
CA ASP A 60 9.57 -7.17 -0.72
C ASP A 60 8.36 -8.12 -0.63
N TYR A 61 7.32 -7.76 0.13
CA TYR A 61 6.12 -8.58 0.32
C TYR A 61 5.20 -8.65 -0.91
N PHE A 62 4.99 -7.51 -1.59
CA PHE A 62 4.15 -7.43 -2.80
C PHE A 62 4.94 -7.68 -4.09
N ASN A 63 6.25 -7.89 -4.01
CA ASN A 63 7.15 -8.04 -5.14
C ASN A 63 6.99 -6.90 -6.16
N CYS A 64 7.03 -5.65 -5.67
CA CYS A 64 6.81 -4.44 -6.46
C CYS A 64 7.92 -3.40 -6.24
N THR A 65 7.94 -2.35 -7.05
CA THR A 65 8.88 -1.23 -6.89
C THR A 65 8.28 -0.11 -6.04
N PRO A 66 9.10 0.81 -5.48
CA PRO A 66 8.57 1.98 -4.78
C PRO A 66 7.65 2.84 -5.65
N GLY A 67 7.86 2.87 -6.97
CA GLY A 67 7.01 3.59 -7.93
C GLY A 67 5.65 2.94 -8.15
N ASP A 68 5.52 1.63 -7.90
CA ASP A 68 4.22 0.95 -7.92
C ASP A 68 3.46 1.21 -6.62
N LEU A 69 4.17 1.35 -5.50
CA LEU A 69 3.61 1.56 -4.17
C LEU A 69 3.22 3.03 -3.91
N ILE A 70 4.04 3.99 -4.34
CA ILE A 70 3.87 5.43 -4.12
C ILE A 70 4.04 6.16 -5.45
N VAL A 71 2.99 6.88 -5.85
CA VAL A 71 2.96 7.63 -7.11
C VAL A 71 2.72 9.11 -6.86
N TYR A 72 3.29 9.96 -7.72
CA TYR A 72 3.00 11.38 -7.75
C TYR A 72 2.19 11.70 -9.00
N GLU A 73 0.87 11.72 -8.84
CA GLU A 73 -0.09 11.77 -9.94
C GLU A 73 -1.03 12.99 -9.82
N PRO A 74 -1.65 13.45 -10.93
CA PRO A 74 -2.68 14.47 -10.84
C PRO A 74 -3.83 13.98 -9.94
N VAL A 75 -4.30 14.86 -9.04
CA VAL A 75 -5.52 14.67 -8.27
C VAL A 75 -6.64 14.49 -9.30
N GLN A 76 -7.14 13.26 -9.44
CA GLN A 76 -8.31 13.00 -10.28
C GLN A 76 -9.48 13.68 -9.56
N ALA A 77 -9.92 14.82 -10.09
CA ALA A 77 -11.19 15.41 -9.71
C ALA A 77 -12.27 14.40 -10.15
N GLU A 78 -12.79 13.63 -9.21
CA GLU A 78 -13.93 12.74 -9.45
C GLU A 78 -15.07 13.61 -10.02
N PRO A 79 -15.52 13.40 -11.27
CA PRO A 79 -16.77 14.02 -11.71
C PRO A 79 -17.87 13.31 -10.93
N SER A 80 -18.49 14.06 -10.01
CA SER A 80 -19.65 13.63 -9.23
C SER A 80 -20.85 13.28 -10.11
#